data_AF-A0A846TC38-F1
#
_entry.id   AF-A0A846TC38-F1
#
_cell.length_a   1.000
_cell.length_b   1.000
_cell.length_c   1.000
_cell.angle_alpha   90.00
_cell.angle_beta   90.00
_cell.angle_gamma   90.00
#
_symmetry.space_group_name_H-M   'P 1'
#
loop_
_entity.id
_entity.type
_entity.pdbx_description
1 polymer ?
#
loop_
_entity_poly.entity_id
_entity_poly.type
_entity_poly.pdbx_seq_one_letter_code
_entity_poly.pdbx_strand_id
1 'polypeptide(L)'
;MNFDMQKANLLAENIKGFAEFIQKCYNHKSGLILNHDKLYQVKLWVEEYKFNQIADELARINMFEWDGKYTLLLVERFSKGLRIIDDYVEYNQSDLFILTARIHILKNLSALFSVAE
;
A
#
# COMPACT_ATOMS: atom_id res chain seq x y z
N MET A 1 -5.32 13.94 -21.21
CA MET A 1 -4.73 13.04 -20.19
C MET A 1 -5.33 13.44 -18.86
N ASN A 2 -6.04 12.54 -18.18
CA ASN A 2 -6.66 12.86 -16.91
C ASN A 2 -5.64 12.58 -15.79
N PHE A 3 -5.15 13.65 -15.15
CA PHE A 3 -4.12 13.55 -14.11
C PHE A 3 -4.56 12.72 -12.91
N ASP A 4 -5.85 12.74 -12.56
CA ASP A 4 -6.35 12.00 -11.39
C ASP A 4 -6.39 10.50 -11.65
N MET A 5 -6.74 10.08 -12.88
CA MET A 5 -6.60 8.68 -13.30
C MET A 5 -5.15 8.19 -13.21
N GLN A 6 -4.19 9.03 -13.63
CA GLN A 6 -2.78 8.64 -13.59
C GLN A 6 -2.27 8.49 -12.17
N LYS A 7 -2.65 9.40 -11.26
CA LYS A 7 -2.35 9.27 -9.84
C LYS A 7 -2.94 7.97 -9.28
N ALA A 8 -4.17 7.61 -9.65
CA ALA A 8 -4.84 6.43 -9.13
C ALA A 8 -4.21 5.13 -9.64
N ASN A 9 -3.85 5.08 -10.92
CA ASN A 9 -3.15 3.95 -11.51
C ASN A 9 -1.72 3.81 -10.92
N LEU A 10 -1.02 4.91 -10.68
CA LEU A 10 0.29 4.90 -10.02
C LEU A 10 0.18 4.40 -8.57
N LEU A 11 -0.84 4.83 -7.84
CA LEU A 11 -1.12 4.33 -6.50
C LEU A 11 -1.42 2.82 -6.54
N ALA A 12 -2.29 2.37 -7.45
CA ALA A 12 -2.60 0.95 -7.62
C ALA A 12 -1.36 0.10 -7.87
N GLU A 13 -0.48 0.53 -8.78
CA GLU A 13 0.79 -0.15 -9.08
C GLU A 13 1.68 -0.26 -7.84
N ASN A 14 1.81 0.81 -7.05
CA ASN A 14 2.62 0.82 -5.85
C ASN A 14 2.03 -0.04 -4.73
N ILE A 15 0.70 -0.08 -4.56
CA ILE A 15 0.02 -0.95 -3.59
C ILE A 15 0.31 -2.42 -3.94
N LYS A 16 0.13 -2.78 -5.21
CA LYS A 16 0.39 -4.14 -5.71
C LYS A 16 1.85 -4.52 -5.52
N GLY A 17 2.77 -3.63 -5.92
CA GLY A 17 4.21 -3.83 -5.75
C GLY A 17 4.63 -3.99 -4.29
N PHE A 18 3.98 -3.30 -3.36
CA PHE A 18 4.22 -3.46 -1.92
C PHE A 18 3.73 -4.81 -1.39
N ALA A 19 2.53 -5.24 -1.76
CA ALA A 19 1.99 -6.53 -1.36
C ALA A 19 2.85 -7.69 -1.89
N GLU A 20 3.24 -7.63 -3.17
CA GLU A 20 4.15 -8.61 -3.77
C GLU A 20 5.53 -8.61 -3.12
N PHE A 21 6.05 -7.43 -2.74
CA PHE A 21 7.32 -7.31 -2.05
C PHE A 21 7.29 -8.03 -0.69
N ILE A 22 6.26 -7.79 0.12
CA ILE A 22 6.08 -8.47 1.41
C ILE A 22 6.00 -9.99 1.21
N GLN A 23 5.22 -10.45 0.23
CA GLN A 23 5.10 -11.87 -0.08
C GLN A 23 6.45 -12.48 -0.48
N LYS A 24 7.24 -11.78 -1.30
CA LYS A 24 8.59 -12.23 -1.70
C LYS A 24 9.53 -12.29 -0.51
N CYS A 25 9.54 -11.27 0.35
CA CYS A 25 10.35 -11.26 1.56
C CYS A 25 9.95 -12.34 2.58
N TYR A 26 8.67 -12.71 2.62
CA TYR A 26 8.19 -13.80 3.46
C TYR A 26 8.58 -15.16 2.88
N ASN A 27 8.43 -15.37 1.58
CA ASN A 27 8.77 -16.66 0.95
C ASN A 27 10.28 -16.91 0.88
N HIS A 28 11.05 -15.85 0.63
CA HIS A 28 12.50 -15.90 0.55
C HIS A 28 13.04 -15.10 1.72
N LYS A 29 13.57 -15.79 2.74
CA LYS A 29 14.19 -15.18 3.92
C LYS A 29 15.31 -14.23 3.48
N SER A 30 14.93 -12.98 3.24
CA SER A 30 15.84 -11.92 2.88
C SER A 30 16.68 -11.60 4.10
N GLY A 31 18.01 -11.60 3.96
CA GLY A 31 18.90 -11.17 5.04
C GLY A 31 18.69 -9.70 5.46
N LEU A 32 17.87 -8.94 4.72
CA LEU A 32 17.47 -7.58 5.05
C LEU A 32 16.35 -7.51 6.11
N ILE A 33 15.64 -8.61 6.37
CA ILE A 33 14.61 -8.67 7.40
C ILE A 33 15.10 -9.55 8.53
N LEU A 34 15.28 -8.93 9.69
CA LEU A 34 15.91 -9.57 10.84
C LEU A 34 14.93 -10.43 11.63
N ASN A 35 13.63 -10.12 11.57
CA ASN A 35 12.60 -10.86 12.28
C ASN A 35 11.43 -11.25 11.36
N HIS A 36 11.28 -12.56 11.16
CA HIS A 36 10.29 -13.12 10.25
C HIS A 36 8.86 -13.07 10.79
N ASP A 37 8.68 -13.21 12.10
CA ASP A 37 7.36 -13.16 12.74
C ASP A 37 6.76 -11.75 12.64
N LYS A 38 7.62 -10.72 12.79
CA LYS A 38 7.21 -9.33 12.58
C LYS A 38 6.80 -9.07 11.14
N LEU A 39 7.52 -9.62 10.16
CA LEU A 39 7.11 -9.55 8.76
C LEU A 39 5.80 -10.31 8.49
N TYR A 40 5.63 -11.47 9.13
CA TYR A 40 4.40 -12.25 8.99
C TYR A 40 3.19 -11.46 9.48
N GLN A 41 3.32 -10.70 10.57
CA GLN A 41 2.25 -9.81 11.03
C GLN A 41 1.88 -8.75 9.97
N VAL A 42 2.88 -8.15 9.32
CA VAL A 42 2.63 -7.20 8.22
C VAL A 42 1.92 -7.88 7.04
N LYS A 43 2.34 -9.11 6.69
CA LYS A 43 1.68 -9.90 5.64
C LYS A 43 0.20 -10.16 5.96
N LEU A 44 -0.12 -10.52 7.20
CA LEU A 44 -1.50 -10.73 7.63
C LEU A 44 -2.36 -9.47 7.46
N TRP A 45 -1.84 -8.29 7.80
CA TRP A 45 -2.58 -7.05 7.57
C TRP A 45 -2.76 -6.70 6.10
N VAL A 46 -1.75 -6.94 5.25
CA VAL A 46 -1.90 -6.76 3.80
C VAL A 46 -3.04 -7.61 3.24
N GLU A 47 -3.21 -8.83 3.75
CA GLU A 47 -4.31 -9.73 3.39
C GLU A 47 -5.65 -9.29 3.98
N GLU A 48 -5.69 -8.95 5.28
CA GLU A 48 -6.87 -8.50 6.00
C GLU A 48 -7.48 -7.22 5.39
N TYR A 49 -6.62 -6.24 5.07
CA TYR A 49 -7.00 -4.99 4.41
C TYR A 49 -7.08 -5.11 2.88
N LYS A 50 -6.89 -6.32 2.33
CA LYS A 50 -7.15 -6.65 0.92
C LYS A 50 -6.40 -5.76 -0.07
N PHE A 51 -5.13 -5.46 0.19
CA PHE A 51 -4.34 -4.52 -0.63
C PHE A 51 -4.35 -4.89 -2.12
N ASN A 52 -4.16 -6.17 -2.46
CA ASN A 52 -4.20 -6.64 -3.85
C ASN A 52 -5.56 -6.38 -4.53
N GLN A 53 -6.67 -6.64 -3.82
CA GLN A 53 -8.01 -6.40 -4.38
C GLN A 53 -8.28 -4.90 -4.57
N ILE A 54 -7.81 -4.07 -3.62
CA ILE A 54 -7.93 -2.62 -3.75
C ILE A 54 -7.10 -2.11 -4.93
N ALA A 55 -5.87 -2.59 -5.10
CA ALA A 55 -5.01 -2.22 -6.22
C ALA A 55 -5.63 -2.59 -7.57
N ASP A 56 -6.07 -3.84 -7.71
CA ASP A 56 -6.70 -4.32 -8.95
C ASP A 56 -7.98 -3.52 -9.26
N GLU A 57 -8.78 -3.20 -8.24
CA GLU A 57 -10.00 -2.42 -8.42
C GLU A 57 -9.71 -0.96 -8.77
N LEU A 58 -8.75 -0.31 -8.11
CA LEU A 58 -8.31 1.05 -8.43
C LEU A 58 -7.86 1.16 -9.89
N ALA A 59 -7.08 0.19 -10.36
CA ALA A 59 -6.63 0.14 -11.75
C ALA A 59 -7.80 -0.09 -12.72
N ARG A 60 -8.72 -0.99 -12.38
CA ARG A 60 -9.87 -1.35 -13.23
C ARG A 60 -10.82 -0.17 -13.43
N ILE A 61 -11.22 0.51 -12.36
CA ILE A 61 -12.20 1.59 -12.44
C ILE A 61 -11.61 2.87 -13.05
N ASN A 62 -10.29 3.04 -13.00
CA ASN A 62 -9.57 4.19 -13.57
C ASN A 62 -8.82 3.87 -14.86
N MET A 63 -9.16 2.76 -15.54
CA MET A 63 -8.48 2.34 -16.77
C MET A 63 -8.84 3.24 -17.96
N PHE A 64 -10.11 3.61 -18.09
CA PHE A 64 -10.63 4.34 -19.25
C PHE A 64 -11.21 5.71 -18.90
N GLU A 65 -11.80 5.84 -17.71
CA GLU A 65 -12.40 7.08 -17.21
C GLU A 65 -12.12 7.27 -15.72
N TRP A 66 -12.36 8.48 -15.21
CA TRP A 66 -12.16 8.80 -13.80
C TRP A 66 -13.43 8.53 -12.99
N ASP A 67 -13.38 7.57 -12.07
CA ASP A 67 -14.42 7.38 -11.07
C ASP A 67 -13.97 7.95 -9.73
N GLY A 68 -14.19 9.25 -9.53
CA GLY A 68 -13.72 9.94 -8.33
C GLY A 68 -14.34 9.44 -7.04
N LYS A 69 -15.65 9.20 -7.02
CA LYS A 69 -16.34 8.78 -5.79
C LYS A 69 -15.85 7.41 -5.34
N TYR A 70 -15.75 6.46 -6.25
CA TYR A 70 -15.32 5.12 -5.89
C TYR A 70 -13.81 5.04 -5.63
N THR A 71 -13.00 5.79 -6.38
CA THR A 71 -11.57 5.91 -6.12
C THR A 71 -11.29 6.42 -4.71
N LEU A 72 -11.91 7.53 -4.30
CA LEU A 72 -11.72 8.08 -2.96
C LEU A 72 -12.09 7.08 -1.86
N LEU A 73 -13.17 6.31 -2.04
CA LEU A 73 -13.56 5.25 -1.11
C LEU A 73 -12.49 4.15 -0.99
N LEU A 74 -11.91 3.73 -2.12
CA LEU A 74 -10.85 2.71 -2.14
C LEU A 74 -9.55 3.23 -1.49
N VAL A 75 -9.17 4.47 -1.77
CA VAL A 75 -8.00 5.13 -1.17
C VAL A 75 -8.17 5.27 0.35
N GLU A 76 -9.35 5.64 0.84
CA GLU A 76 -9.64 5.74 2.27
C GLU A 76 -9.48 4.37 2.96
N ARG A 77 -10.04 3.31 2.35
CA ARG A 77 -9.93 1.94 2.88
C ARG A 77 -8.48 1.46 2.92
N PHE A 78 -7.73 1.69 1.85
CA PHE A 78 -6.30 1.37 1.80
C PHE A 78 -5.52 2.12 2.88
N SER A 79 -5.77 3.42 3.02
CA SER A 79 -5.06 4.28 3.98
C SER A 79 -5.28 3.86 5.44
N LYS A 80 -6.46 3.33 5.78
CA LYS A 80 -6.73 2.75 7.11
C LYS A 80 -5.81 1.56 7.40
N GLY A 81 -5.66 0.64 6.45
CA GLY A 81 -4.75 -0.50 6.59
C GLY A 81 -3.28 -0.09 6.60
N LEU A 82 -2.90 0.85 5.72
CA LEU A 82 -1.52 1.35 5.64
C LEU A 82 -1.09 2.01 6.94
N ARG A 83 -1.96 2.77 7.61
CA ARG A 83 -1.66 3.42 8.89
C ARG A 83 -1.28 2.43 9.98
N ILE A 84 -2.01 1.31 10.10
CA ILE A 84 -1.71 0.27 11.10
C ILE A 84 -0.34 -0.37 10.81
N ILE A 85 -0.05 -0.63 9.54
CA ILE A 85 1.25 -1.18 9.12
C ILE A 85 2.37 -0.18 9.40
N ASP A 86 2.15 1.11 9.12
CA ASP A 86 3.12 2.18 9.34
C ASP A 86 3.48 2.33 10.82
N ASP A 87 2.47 2.48 11.70
CA ASP A 87 2.66 2.58 13.15
C ASP A 87 3.45 1.36 13.70
N TYR A 88 3.17 0.15 13.19
CA TYR A 88 3.88 -1.05 13.58
C TYR A 88 5.32 -1.10 13.07
N VAL A 89 5.57 -0.68 11.82
CA VAL A 89 6.91 -0.65 11.22
C VAL A 89 7.77 0.40 11.90
N GLU A 90 7.22 1.58 12.24
CA GLU A 90 7.93 2.61 13.01
C GLU A 90 8.37 2.07 14.39
N TYR A 91 7.48 1.37 15.10
CA TYR A 91 7.82 0.75 16.39
C TYR A 91 8.87 -0.38 16.27
N ASN A 92 8.92 -1.05 15.12
CA ASN A 92 9.80 -2.20 14.87
C ASN A 92 10.86 -1.91 13.80
N GLN A 93 11.31 -0.66 13.69
CA GLN A 93 12.13 -0.19 12.58
C GLN A 93 13.42 -1.00 12.41
N SER A 94 14.09 -1.41 13.49
CA SER A 94 15.31 -2.22 13.42
C SER A 94 15.14 -3.51 12.62
N ASP A 95 13.97 -4.12 12.68
CA ASP A 95 13.69 -5.41 12.03
C ASP A 95 13.02 -5.25 10.65
N LEU A 96 12.32 -4.12 10.44
CA LEU A 96 11.44 -3.89 9.30
C LEU A 96 11.81 -2.66 8.44
N PHE A 97 13.00 -2.08 8.64
CA PHE A 97 13.43 -0.82 7.98
C PHE A 97 13.25 -0.82 6.46
N ILE A 98 13.35 -1.98 5.81
CA ILE A 98 13.19 -2.12 4.37
C ILE A 98 11.78 -1.74 3.87
N LEU A 99 10.78 -1.77 4.75
CA LEU A 99 9.40 -1.39 4.44
C LEU A 99 9.19 0.13 4.50
N THR A 100 9.98 0.85 5.30
CA THR A 100 9.77 2.29 5.59
C THR A 100 9.71 3.14 4.33
N ALA A 101 10.65 2.97 3.39
CA ALA A 101 10.67 3.76 2.15
C ALA A 101 9.44 3.49 1.27
N ARG A 102 8.98 2.23 1.19
CA ARG A 102 7.80 1.87 0.41
C ARG A 102 6.51 2.41 1.03
N ILE A 103 6.40 2.35 2.36
CA ILE A 103 5.28 2.93 3.10
C ILE A 103 5.24 4.45 2.92
N HIS A 104 6.40 5.12 2.96
CA HIS A 104 6.48 6.57 2.72
C HIS A 104 5.96 6.96 1.32
N ILE A 105 6.34 6.22 0.28
CA ILE A 105 5.83 6.42 -1.08
C ILE A 105 4.30 6.25 -1.11
N LEU A 106 3.78 5.18 -0.51
CA LEU A 106 2.35 4.91 -0.47
C LEU A 106 1.56 6.00 0.27
N LYS A 107 2.07 6.49 1.41
CA LYS A 107 1.46 7.61 2.15
C LYS A 107 1.37 8.86 1.29
N ASN A 108 2.45 9.21 0.60
CA ASN A 108 2.48 10.41 -0.25
C ASN A 108 1.53 10.27 -1.45
N LEU A 109 1.47 9.09 -2.08
CA LEU A 109 0.54 8.84 -3.18
C LEU A 109 -0.92 8.88 -2.73
N SER A 110 -1.25 8.30 -1.56
CA SER A 110 -2.59 8.39 -0.97
C SER A 110 -2.96 9.84 -0.60
N ALA A 111 -2.01 10.63 -0.11
CA ALA A 111 -2.23 12.02 0.27
C ALA A 111 -2.64 12.91 -0.91
N LEU A 112 -2.30 12.54 -2.16
CA LEU A 112 -2.76 13.25 -3.37
C LEU A 112 -4.29 13.27 -3.54
N PHE A 113 -5.00 12.40 -2.80
CA PHE A 113 -6.46 12.28 -2.82
C PHE A 113 -7.12 12.80 -1.54
N SER A 114 -6.33 13.28 -0.58
CA SER A 114 -6.87 13.95 0.60
C SER A 114 -7.31 15.35 0.18
N VAL A 115 -8.57 15.70 0.46
CA VAL A 115 -9.07 17.05 0.19
C VAL A 115 -8.26 18.02 1.04
N ALA A 116 -7.64 19.01 0.42
CA ALA A 116 -7.19 20.19 1.15
C ALA A 116 -8.46 20.87 1.69
N GLU A 117 -8.64 20.87 3.01
CA GLU A 117 -9.61 21.76 3.66
C GLU A 117 -9.34 23.23 3.29
#